data_AF-A0A939ERC6-F1
#
_entry.id   AF-A0A939ERC6-F1
#
_cell.length_a   1.000
_cell.length_b   1.000
_cell.length_c   1.000
_cell.angle_alpha   90.00
_cell.angle_beta   90.00
_cell.angle_gamma   90.00
#
_symmetry.space_group_name_H-M   'P 1'
#
loop_
_entity.id
_entity.type
_entity.pdbx_description
1 polymer ?
#
loop_
_entity_poly.entity_id
_entity_poly.type
_entity_poly.pdbx_seq_one_letter_code
_entity_poly.pdbx_strand_id
1 'polypeptide(L)'
;MDNLFELTAKDTKTLQERALKLCEEAGEVAQAVLSATGAPGSTYKKLELADVREEAVDTMIVALAVLAQASDSDEMFQAELTRLLSLKVGKWQETLTRT
;
A
#
# COMPACT_ATOMS: atom_id res chain seq x y z
N MET A 1 12.51 -1.23 -6.54
CA MET A 1 11.92 -0.20 -5.65
C MET A 1 12.80 1.05 -5.62
N ASP A 2 13.77 1.14 -6.54
CA ASP A 2 15.11 1.64 -6.22
C ASP A 2 15.22 3.16 -6.36
N ASN A 3 14.08 3.84 -6.55
CA ASN A 3 13.98 5.29 -6.58
C ASN A 3 12.78 5.83 -5.79
N LEU A 4 12.02 4.98 -5.09
CA LEU A 4 10.79 5.43 -4.43
C LEU A 4 11.08 6.49 -3.35
N PHE A 5 12.16 6.31 -2.59
CA PHE A 5 12.61 7.28 -1.60
C PHE A 5 12.91 8.64 -2.26
N GLU A 6 13.70 8.63 -3.34
CA GLU A 6 14.04 9.85 -4.09
C GLU A 6 12.82 10.54 -4.72
N LEU A 7 11.89 9.75 -5.27
CA LEU A 7 10.65 10.27 -5.83
C LEU A 7 9.76 10.89 -4.75
N THR A 8 9.69 10.26 -3.58
CA THR A 8 8.95 10.76 -2.42
C THR A 8 9.55 12.08 -1.93
N ALA A 9 10.88 12.19 -1.89
CA ALA A 9 11.58 13.42 -1.49
C ALA A 9 11.38 14.59 -2.48
N LYS A 10 11.11 14.29 -3.76
CA LYS A 10 10.81 15.31 -4.80
C LYS A 10 9.33 15.72 -4.83
N ASP A 11 8.44 14.89 -4.29
CA ASP A 11 7.00 15.15 -4.21
C ASP A 11 6.69 16.14 -3.06
N THR A 12 5.93 17.19 -3.35
CA THR A 12 5.66 18.28 -2.40
C THR A 12 4.60 17.92 -1.34
N LYS A 13 3.99 16.73 -1.42
CA LYS A 13 2.97 16.30 -0.45
C LYS A 13 3.56 16.18 0.95
N THR A 14 2.86 16.76 1.90
CA THR A 14 3.08 16.56 3.33
C THR A 14 2.75 15.12 3.74
N LEU A 15 3.21 14.71 4.92
CA LEU A 15 2.89 13.40 5.48
C LEU A 15 1.37 13.22 5.67
N GLN A 16 0.66 14.27 6.06
CA GLN A 16 -0.79 14.28 6.22
C GLN A 16 -1.50 14.08 4.87
N GLU A 17 -1.09 14.79 3.82
CA GLU A 17 -1.65 14.63 2.48
C GLU A 17 -1.38 13.23 1.91
N ARG A 18 -0.20 12.67 2.18
CA ARG A 18 0.14 11.31 1.77
C ARG A 18 -0.66 10.25 2.52
N ALA A 19 -0.92 10.47 3.81
CA ALA A 19 -1.82 9.62 4.59
C ALA A 19 -3.27 9.69 4.08
N LEU A 20 -3.74 10.87 3.64
CA LEU A 20 -5.04 11.00 2.99
C LEU A 20 -5.08 10.29 1.63
N LYS A 21 -4.02 10.42 0.82
CA LYS A 21 -3.92 9.67 -0.44
C LYS A 21 -3.92 8.17 -0.19
N LEU A 22 -3.28 7.67 0.87
CA LEU A 22 -3.35 6.26 1.24
C LEU A 22 -4.79 5.79 1.52
N CYS A 23 -5.61 6.63 2.16
CA CYS A 23 -7.05 6.33 2.35
C CYS A 23 -7.83 6.31 1.03
N GLU A 24 -7.46 7.15 0.07
CA GLU A 24 -8.03 7.18 -1.28
C GLU A 24 -7.74 5.87 -2.02
N GLU A 25 -6.46 5.46 -2.09
CA GLU A 25 -6.06 4.20 -2.74
C GLU A 25 -6.72 2.97 -2.09
N ALA A 26 -6.82 2.95 -0.75
CA ALA A 26 -7.52 1.89 -0.04
C ALA A 26 -9.02 1.81 -0.42
N GLY A 27 -9.64 2.97 -0.69
CA GLY A 27 -11.00 3.06 -1.21
C GLY A 27 -11.12 2.57 -2.65
N GLU A 28 -10.12 2.82 -3.49
CA GLU A 28 -10.06 2.33 -4.87
C GLU A 28 -9.89 0.82 -4.93
N VAL A 29 -9.01 0.24 -4.09
CA VAL A 29 -8.93 -1.21 -3.87
C VAL A 29 -10.28 -1.79 -3.48
N ALA A 30 -10.98 -1.17 -2.52
CA ALA A 30 -12.30 -1.63 -2.10
C ALA A 30 -13.31 -1.58 -3.25
N GLN A 31 -13.33 -0.51 -4.04
CA GLN A 31 -14.19 -0.38 -5.21
C GLN A 31 -13.89 -1.46 -6.27
N ALA A 32 -12.62 -1.67 -6.58
CA ALA A 32 -12.18 -2.69 -7.53
C ALA A 32 -12.62 -4.09 -7.09
N VAL A 33 -12.40 -4.44 -5.81
CA VAL A 33 -12.82 -5.74 -5.26
C VAL A 33 -14.33 -5.89 -5.31
N LEU A 34 -15.09 -4.89 -4.84
CA LEU A 34 -16.56 -4.94 -4.83
C LEU A 34 -17.14 -5.07 -6.24
N SER A 35 -16.60 -4.34 -7.21
CA SER A 35 -17.02 -4.46 -8.61
C SER A 35 -16.65 -5.83 -9.19
N ALA A 36 -15.39 -6.26 -9.05
CA ALA A 36 -14.89 -7.51 -9.64
C ALA A 36 -15.52 -8.77 -9.04
N THR A 37 -16.00 -8.70 -7.79
CA THR A 37 -16.69 -9.82 -7.12
C THR A 37 -18.21 -9.78 -7.25
N GLY A 38 -18.75 -8.80 -7.96
CA GLY A 38 -20.19 -8.71 -8.21
C GLY A 38 -21.02 -8.24 -7.02
N ALA A 39 -20.45 -7.43 -6.13
CA ALA A 39 -21.16 -6.90 -4.97
C ALA A 39 -22.38 -6.04 -5.40
N PRO A 40 -23.53 -6.17 -4.72
CA PRO A 40 -24.70 -5.36 -5.00
C PRO A 40 -24.40 -3.87 -4.96
N GLY A 41 -24.82 -3.13 -6.00
CA GLY A 41 -24.57 -1.69 -6.09
C GLY A 41 -23.17 -1.30 -6.55
N SER A 42 -22.30 -2.25 -6.94
CA SER A 42 -20.94 -1.96 -7.43
C SER A 42 -20.67 -2.50 -8.85
N THR A 43 -21.49 -3.44 -9.35
CA THR A 43 -21.31 -4.09 -10.66
C THR A 43 -21.31 -3.14 -11.86
N TYR A 44 -21.94 -1.97 -11.74
CA TYR A 44 -22.01 -0.99 -12.83
C TYR A 44 -20.64 -0.42 -13.24
N LYS A 45 -19.63 -0.53 -12.37
CA LYS A 45 -18.25 -0.11 -12.62
C LYS A 45 -17.49 -1.05 -13.56
N LYS A 46 -17.92 -2.31 -13.68
CA LYS A 46 -17.35 -3.32 -14.60
C LYS A 46 -15.84 -3.54 -14.48
N LEU A 47 -15.27 -3.33 -13.30
CA LEU A 47 -13.89 -3.64 -12.99
C LEU A 47 -13.70 -5.16 -12.84
N GLU A 48 -12.49 -5.63 -13.14
CA GLU A 48 -12.06 -7.01 -13.09
C GLU A 48 -10.92 -7.20 -12.06
N LEU A 49 -10.43 -8.44 -11.91
CA LEU A 49 -9.30 -8.71 -11.02
C LEU A 49 -7.99 -8.06 -11.48
N ALA A 50 -7.90 -7.60 -12.74
CA ALA A 50 -6.78 -6.81 -13.21
C ALA A 50 -6.71 -5.47 -12.50
N ASP A 51 -7.83 -4.76 -12.39
CA ASP A 51 -7.94 -3.50 -11.67
C ASP A 51 -7.61 -3.70 -10.19
N VAL A 52 -8.09 -4.79 -9.56
CA VAL A 52 -7.73 -5.10 -8.16
C VAL A 52 -6.20 -5.18 -7.94
N ARG A 53 -5.46 -5.73 -8.93
CA ARG A 53 -3.99 -5.83 -8.83
C ARG A 53 -3.33 -4.47 -8.99
N GLU A 54 -3.85 -3.61 -9.86
CA GLU A 54 -3.38 -2.24 -10.07
C GLU A 54 -3.55 -1.41 -8.81
N GLU A 55 -4.78 -1.34 -8.28
CA GLU A 55 -5.09 -0.57 -7.08
C GLU A 55 -4.32 -1.07 -5.84
N ALA A 56 -4.07 -2.38 -5.75
CA ALA A 56 -3.26 -2.94 -4.67
C ALA A 56 -1.80 -2.47 -4.75
N VAL A 57 -1.25 -2.32 -5.97
CA VAL A 57 0.09 -1.78 -6.17
C VAL A 57 0.11 -0.29 -5.88
N ASP A 58 -0.90 0.47 -6.28
CA ASP A 58 -0.98 1.90 -5.99
C ASP A 58 -1.07 2.17 -4.48
N THR A 59 -1.90 1.39 -3.78
CA THR A 59 -1.95 1.39 -2.31
C THR A 59 -0.58 1.09 -1.69
N MET A 60 0.13 0.08 -2.20
CA MET A 60 1.47 -0.27 -1.72
C MET A 60 2.48 0.85 -1.97
N ILE A 61 2.47 1.49 -3.13
CA ILE A 61 3.35 2.61 -3.48
C ILE A 61 3.14 3.76 -2.52
N VAL A 62 1.88 4.14 -2.24
CA VAL A 62 1.58 5.25 -1.33
C VAL A 62 1.94 4.89 0.11
N ALA A 63 1.69 3.66 0.56
CA ALA A 63 2.09 3.20 1.89
C ALA A 63 3.62 3.21 2.07
N LEU A 64 4.37 2.78 1.06
CA LEU A 64 5.82 2.83 1.06
C LEU A 64 6.34 4.27 1.00
N ALA A 65 5.67 5.17 0.27
CA ALA A 65 6.01 6.58 0.26
C ALA A 65 5.76 7.25 1.63
N VAL A 66 4.75 6.81 2.39
CA VAL A 66 4.56 7.22 3.80
C VAL A 66 5.75 6.76 4.66
N LEU A 67 6.18 5.50 4.51
CA LEU A 67 7.35 4.98 5.24
C LEU A 67 8.63 5.73 4.85
N ALA A 68 8.83 6.01 3.56
CA ALA A 68 9.97 6.76 3.06
C ALA A 68 10.01 8.19 3.64
N GLN A 69 8.88 8.91 3.65
CA GLN A 69 8.80 10.26 4.22
C GLN A 69 8.98 10.30 5.74
N ALA A 70 8.72 9.18 6.43
CA ALA A 70 8.96 9.01 7.85
C ALA A 70 10.40 8.56 8.18
N SER A 71 11.24 8.35 7.17
CA SER A 71 12.63 7.90 7.32
C SER A 71 13.59 9.05 7.03
N ASP A 72 14.66 9.18 7.81
CA ASP A 72 15.64 10.27 7.67
C ASP A 72 16.56 10.10 6.46
N SER A 73 16.70 8.87 5.94
CA SER A 73 17.53 8.54 4.78
C SER A 73 17.01 7.31 4.03
N ASP A 74 17.50 7.10 2.81
CA ASP A 74 17.17 5.91 2.03
C ASP A 74 17.66 4.64 2.74
N GLU A 75 18.84 4.67 3.36
CA GLU A 75 19.35 3.53 4.14
C GLU A 75 18.42 3.19 5.31
N MET A 76 17.89 4.20 6.02
CA MET A 76 16.91 3.98 7.08
C MET A 76 15.61 3.39 6.54
N PHE A 77 15.10 3.93 5.43
CA PHE A 77 13.90 3.43 4.76
C PHE A 77 14.02 1.94 4.40
N GLN A 78 15.12 1.56 3.75
CA GLN A 78 15.37 0.15 3.35
C GLN A 78 15.53 -0.77 4.57
N ALA A 79 16.25 -0.31 5.60
CA ALA A 79 16.47 -1.06 6.83
C ALA A 79 15.15 -1.30 7.57
N GLU A 80 14.33 -0.26 7.75
CA GLU A 80 13.04 -0.35 8.43
C GLU A 80 12.02 -1.17 7.64
N LEU A 81 11.94 -1.01 6.32
CA LEU A 81 11.09 -1.85 5.47
C LEU A 81 11.42 -3.32 5.64
N THR A 82 12.70 -3.68 5.51
CA THR A 82 13.17 -5.08 5.63
C THR A 82 12.89 -5.64 7.02
N ARG A 83 13.23 -4.88 8.06
CA ARG A 83 13.06 -5.28 9.47
C ARG A 83 11.60 -5.47 9.83
N LEU A 84 10.74 -4.50 9.50
CA LEU A 84 9.32 -4.52 9.85
C LEU A 84 8.56 -5.57 9.05
N LEU A 85 8.82 -5.71 7.75
CA LEU A 85 8.16 -6.72 6.92
C LEU A 85 8.47 -8.13 7.42
N SER A 86 9.75 -8.44 7.64
CA SER A 86 10.19 -9.74 8.15
C SER A 86 9.55 -10.06 9.50
N LEU A 87 9.53 -9.09 10.42
CA LEU A 87 8.93 -9.25 11.75
C LEU A 87 7.42 -9.50 11.67
N LYS A 88 6.71 -8.78 10.80
CA LYS A 88 5.24 -8.87 10.70
C LYS A 88 4.81 -10.15 9.98
N VAL A 89 5.50 -10.55 8.93
CA VAL A 89 5.27 -11.84 8.24
C VAL A 89 5.57 -13.01 9.17
N GLY A 90 6.69 -12.97 9.91
CA GLY A 90 7.01 -14.00 10.90
C GLY A 90 5.93 -14.18 11.97
N LYS A 91 5.43 -13.07 12.54
CA LYS A 91 4.31 -13.10 13.50
C LYS A 91 3.04 -13.68 12.90
N TRP A 92 2.75 -13.36 11.64
CA TRP A 92 1.58 -13.91 10.95
C TRP A 92 1.71 -15.43 10.74
N GLN A 93 2.88 -15.90 10.32
CA GLN A 93 3.18 -17.33 10.17
C GLN A 93 3.07 -18.09 11.49
N GLU A 94 3.60 -17.54 12.58
CA GLU A 94 3.43 -18.12 13.92
C GLU A 94 1.95 -18.24 14.31
N THR A 95 1.13 -17.25 13.94
CA THR A 95 -0.30 -17.28 14.24
C THR A 95 -1.02 -18.40 13.50
N LEU A 96 -0.71 -18.60 12.21
CA LEU A 96 -1.35 -19.64 11.37
C LEU A 96 -0.91 -21.07 11.73
N THR A 97 0.30 -21.23 12.27
CA THR A 97 0.84 -22.55 12.66
C THR A 97 0.47 -22.98 14.08
N ARG A 98 -0.08 -22.07 14.90
CA ARG A 98 -0.61 -22.37 16.24
C ARG A 98 -2.05 -22.92 16.22
N THR A 99 -2.72 -22.83 15.09
CA THR A 99 -4.03 -23.45 14.78
C THR A 99 -3.86 -24.80 14.11
#